data_AF-C6Q253-F1
#
_entry.id   AF-C6Q253-F1
#
_cell.length_a   1.000
_cell.length_b   1.000
_cell.length_c   1.000
_cell.angle_alpha   90.00
_cell.angle_beta   90.00
_cell.angle_gamma   90.00
#
_symmetry.space_group_name_H-M   'P 1'
#
loop_
_entity.id
_entity.type
_entity.pdbx_description
1 polymer ?
#
loop_
_entity_poly.entity_id
_entity_poly.type
_entity_poly.pdbx_seq_one_letter_code
_entity_poly.pdbx_strand_id
1 'polypeptide(L)'
;MLTTVFLNGKEVFHSLWRDINDRKQMQLQLEYLSYHDQLTGLYNRRFFEQELKRLDKEENLPLTIIMADVNGLKLVNDSLGHGVGDELLKKVSKVLTNGCRSSDVIARLGGDEFVILMSNTSERGTEQVLKRIKSMASKEKIGAVDISISFGYEIKKNINIDISEILKKAEDYMYKKKLFDSPSMRGKTVSAIITTLHEKNKREEQHSHRVSTLCENMGKVLGLPEDEIKELKTVGLLHDIGKIAIEENILNKPGRLTVEERQEIEKHPEIGYRILNTVNDMAEMAEYVLAHHERWDGRGYPKGLKGEEIPLQSRIITIADSYDAMISERSYRSALPEEVAIKELKVNAGIQFDPKLISIFIEKVLDKPYV
;
A
#
# COMPACT_ATOMS: atom_id res chain seq x y z
N MET A 1 24.46 -49.60 16.63
CA MET A 1 25.09 -50.60 15.74
C MET A 1 25.24 -51.88 16.54
N LEU A 2 24.84 -53.03 15.99
CA LEU A 2 24.98 -54.32 16.65
C LEU A 2 26.02 -55.13 15.88
N THR A 3 27.04 -55.64 16.56
CA THR A 3 28.09 -56.44 15.94
C THR A 3 28.46 -57.59 16.86
N THR A 4 28.71 -58.74 16.26
CA THR A 4 29.14 -59.92 16.98
C THR A 4 30.65 -59.90 17.17
N VAL A 5 31.11 -60.16 18.39
CA VAL A 5 32.52 -60.28 18.74
C VAL A 5 32.73 -61.53 19.59
N PHE A 6 33.90 -62.17 19.45
CA PHE A 6 34.29 -63.31 20.27
C PHE A 6 35.07 -62.85 21.49
N LEU A 7 34.56 -63.14 22.68
CA LEU A 7 35.22 -62.87 23.96
C LEU A 7 35.44 -64.21 24.66
N ASN A 8 36.71 -64.56 24.91
CA ASN A 8 37.13 -65.83 25.54
C ASN A 8 36.52 -67.09 24.87
N GLY A 9 36.49 -67.11 23.53
CA GLY A 9 35.96 -68.24 22.75
C GLY A 9 34.44 -68.36 22.73
N LYS A 10 33.70 -67.41 23.32
CA LYS A 10 32.24 -67.33 23.24
C LYS A 10 31.81 -66.16 22.36
N GLU A 11 30.82 -66.41 21.51
CA GLU A 11 30.18 -65.40 20.69
C GLU A 11 29.31 -64.51 21.58
N VAL A 12 29.56 -63.20 21.57
CA VAL A 12 28.77 -62.21 22.32
C VAL A 12 28.34 -61.07 21.40
N PHE A 13 27.16 -60.52 21.67
CA PHE A 13 26.63 -59.37 20.95
C PHE A 13 27.10 -58.07 21.61
N HIS A 14 27.88 -57.28 20.88
CA HIS A 14 28.23 -55.92 21.27
C HIS A 14 27.23 -54.94 20.62
N SER A 15 26.61 -54.10 21.45
CA SER A 15 25.66 -53.09 21.01
C SER A 15 26.13 -51.70 21.41
N LEU A 16 26.25 -50.81 20.42
CA LEU A 16 26.55 -49.41 20.65
C LEU A 16 25.29 -48.58 20.40
N TRP A 17 24.81 -47.95 21.46
CA TRP A 17 23.64 -47.07 21.47
C TRP A 17 24.14 -45.63 21.53
N ARG A 18 23.61 -44.77 20.64
CA ARG A 18 23.87 -43.33 20.66
C ARG A 18 22.55 -42.63 20.84
N ASP A 19 22.41 -41.89 21.92
CA ASP A 19 21.26 -41.00 22.10
C ASP A 19 21.32 -39.89 21.04
N ILE A 20 20.23 -39.71 20.31
CA ILE A 20 20.09 -38.70 19.26
C ILE A 20 18.92 -37.75 19.56
N ASN A 21 18.37 -37.80 20.77
CA ASN A 21 17.19 -37.03 21.14
C ASN A 21 17.45 -35.52 21.02
N ASP A 22 18.55 -35.02 21.59
CA ASP A 22 18.96 -33.61 21.49
C ASP A 22 19.13 -33.16 20.04
N ARG A 23 19.76 -34.01 19.20
CA ARG A 23 19.93 -33.71 17.77
C ARG A 23 18.60 -33.62 17.04
N LYS A 24 17.66 -34.52 17.34
CA LYS A 24 16.30 -34.48 16.76
C LYS A 24 15.52 -33.25 17.22
N GLN A 25 15.59 -32.91 18.51
CA GLN A 25 14.95 -31.71 19.05
C GLN A 25 15.51 -30.44 18.41
N MET A 26 16.83 -30.34 18.28
CA MET A 26 17.47 -29.19 17.64
C MET A 26 17.12 -29.11 16.14
N GLN A 27 17.00 -30.24 15.45
CA GLN A 27 16.54 -30.27 14.06
C GLN A 27 15.09 -29.77 13.93
N LEU A 28 14.17 -30.26 14.78
CA LEU A 28 12.78 -29.79 14.81
C LEU A 28 12.68 -28.30 15.14
N GLN A 29 13.52 -27.83 16.07
CA GLN A 29 13.56 -26.41 16.44
C GLN A 29 14.10 -25.54 15.31
N LEU A 30 15.13 -25.98 14.58
CA LEU A 30 15.64 -25.29 13.39
C LEU A 30 14.59 -25.24 12.28
N GLU A 31 13.86 -26.34 12.06
CA GLU A 31 12.78 -26.39 11.08
C GLU A 31 11.63 -25.44 11.47
N TYR A 32 11.26 -25.40 12.75
CA TYR A 32 10.27 -24.46 13.27
C TYR A 32 10.72 -23.01 13.09
N LEU A 33 11.93 -22.65 13.52
CA LEU A 33 12.49 -21.29 13.39
C LEU A 33 12.66 -20.86 11.93
N SER A 34 12.82 -21.82 11.02
CA SER A 34 12.89 -21.55 9.57
C SER A 34 11.57 -21.03 9.01
N TYR A 35 10.43 -21.37 9.61
CA TYR A 35 9.10 -21.05 9.10
C TYR A 35 8.24 -20.18 10.02
N HIS A 36 8.68 -19.91 11.24
CA HIS A 36 7.93 -19.11 12.21
C HIS A 36 8.64 -17.81 12.61
N ASP A 37 7.85 -16.77 12.87
CA ASP A 37 8.30 -15.51 13.47
C ASP A 37 8.56 -15.72 14.97
N GLN A 38 9.75 -15.35 15.43
CA GLN A 38 10.21 -15.64 16.79
C GLN A 38 9.43 -14.88 17.86
N LEU A 39 8.89 -13.69 17.52
CA LEU A 39 8.17 -12.86 18.48
C LEU A 39 6.72 -13.32 18.66
N THR A 40 6.03 -13.58 17.55
CA THR A 40 4.59 -13.83 17.54
C THR A 40 4.21 -15.30 17.47
N GLY A 41 5.12 -16.18 17.04
CA GLY A 41 4.89 -17.60 16.80
C GLY A 41 4.09 -17.90 15.52
N LEU A 42 3.64 -16.88 14.79
CA LEU A 42 2.99 -17.04 13.48
C LEU A 42 4.00 -17.50 12.43
N TYR A 43 3.52 -17.84 11.24
CA TYR A 43 4.40 -18.11 10.12
C TYR A 43 5.19 -16.86 9.72
N ASN A 44 6.38 -17.04 9.16
CA ASN A 44 7.21 -15.93 8.66
C ASN A 44 7.01 -15.71 7.15
N ARG A 45 7.66 -14.67 6.62
CA ARG A 45 7.64 -14.34 5.17
C ARG A 45 7.99 -15.53 4.27
N ARG A 46 8.99 -16.33 4.64
CA ARG A 46 9.44 -17.48 3.84
C ARG A 46 8.33 -18.52 3.69
N PHE A 47 7.65 -18.87 4.79
CA PHE A 47 6.54 -19.81 4.74
C PHE A 47 5.37 -19.26 3.93
N PHE A 48 5.04 -17.98 4.13
CA PHE A 48 4.01 -17.30 3.35
C PHE A 48 4.24 -17.39 1.84
N GLU A 49 5.45 -17.08 1.35
CA GLU A 49 5.76 -17.14 -0.08
C GLU A 49 5.63 -18.56 -0.67
N GLN A 50 5.95 -19.59 0.12
CA GLN A 50 5.77 -20.98 -0.28
C GLN A 50 4.30 -21.36 -0.34
N GLU A 51 3.53 -21.00 0.69
CA GLU A 51 2.11 -21.29 0.77
C GLU A 51 1.29 -20.54 -0.27
N LEU A 52 1.68 -19.30 -0.60
CA LEU A 52 1.04 -18.52 -1.66
C LEU A 52 1.11 -19.26 -3.00
N LYS A 53 2.28 -19.80 -3.35
CA LYS A 53 2.47 -20.62 -4.56
C LYS A 53 1.73 -21.95 -4.48
N ARG A 54 1.66 -22.57 -3.29
CA ARG A 54 0.96 -23.85 -3.09
C ARG A 54 -0.56 -23.71 -3.23
N LEU A 55 -1.10 -22.60 -2.73
CA LEU A 55 -2.52 -22.30 -2.68
C LEU A 55 -3.05 -21.69 -3.99
N ASP A 56 -2.19 -21.11 -4.83
CA ASP A 56 -2.59 -20.54 -6.12
C ASP A 56 -2.96 -21.61 -7.17
N LYS A 57 -4.10 -22.27 -6.93
CA LYS A 57 -4.64 -23.37 -7.74
C LYS A 57 -6.15 -23.25 -7.83
N GLU A 58 -6.71 -23.79 -8.90
CA GLU A 58 -8.14 -23.75 -9.19
C GLU A 58 -9.00 -24.36 -8.06
N GLU A 59 -8.53 -25.43 -7.41
CA GLU A 59 -9.17 -26.10 -6.26
C GLU A 59 -9.29 -25.25 -4.99
N ASN A 60 -8.53 -24.16 -4.89
CA ASN A 60 -8.52 -23.27 -3.73
C ASN A 60 -9.26 -21.95 -4.00
N LEU A 61 -9.78 -21.76 -5.21
CA LEU A 61 -10.54 -20.56 -5.58
C LEU A 61 -11.97 -20.62 -4.99
N PRO A 62 -12.52 -19.48 -4.54
CA PRO A 62 -11.89 -18.16 -4.46
C PRO A 62 -10.80 -18.09 -3.36
N LEU A 63 -9.62 -17.59 -3.72
CA LEU A 63 -8.50 -17.38 -2.81
C LEU A 63 -8.46 -15.92 -2.38
N THR A 64 -8.67 -15.65 -1.09
CA THR A 64 -8.60 -14.31 -0.52
C THR A 64 -7.23 -14.06 0.09
N ILE A 65 -6.64 -12.90 -0.23
CA ILE A 65 -5.44 -12.38 0.43
C ILE A 65 -5.87 -11.17 1.26
N ILE A 66 -5.59 -11.18 2.57
CA ILE A 66 -5.80 -10.04 3.46
C ILE A 66 -4.44 -9.53 3.92
N MET A 67 -4.17 -8.25 3.65
CA MET A 67 -3.07 -7.49 4.23
C MET A 67 -3.55 -6.80 5.49
N ALA A 68 -2.78 -6.92 6.58
CA ALA A 68 -3.11 -6.37 7.88
C ALA A 68 -1.92 -5.61 8.46
N ASP A 69 -2.16 -4.45 9.06
CA ASP A 69 -1.13 -3.59 9.61
C ASP A 69 -1.54 -3.04 10.98
N VAL A 70 -0.62 -3.10 11.94
CA VAL A 70 -0.86 -2.65 13.31
C VAL A 70 -0.69 -1.14 13.43
N ASN A 71 -1.79 -0.45 13.71
CA ASN A 71 -1.79 1.00 13.82
C ASN A 71 -1.04 1.45 15.08
N GLY A 72 -0.14 2.43 14.92
CA GLY A 72 0.49 3.13 16.04
C GLY A 72 1.63 2.37 16.75
N LEU A 73 2.18 1.30 16.17
CA LEU A 73 3.29 0.55 16.78
C LEU A 73 4.49 1.44 17.09
N LYS A 74 4.89 2.32 16.15
CA LYS A 74 6.00 3.27 16.35
C LYS A 74 5.74 4.20 17.54
N LEU A 75 4.55 4.78 17.63
CA LEU A 75 4.16 5.64 18.75
C LEU A 75 4.22 4.90 20.10
N VAL A 76 3.77 3.65 20.13
CA VAL A 76 3.85 2.80 21.33
C VAL A 76 5.30 2.52 21.71
N ASN A 77 6.16 2.20 20.73
CA ASN A 77 7.59 1.99 20.98
C ASN A 77 8.27 3.24 21.52
N ASP A 78 7.99 4.40 20.90
CA ASP A 78 8.61 5.67 21.26
C ASP A 78 8.10 6.21 22.62
N SER A 79 6.83 5.94 22.96
CA SER A 79 6.20 6.46 24.18
C SER A 79 6.31 5.52 25.38
N LEU A 80 6.24 4.20 25.16
CA LEU A 80 6.13 3.18 26.20
C LEU A 80 7.24 2.12 26.14
N GLY A 81 8.11 2.18 25.13
CA GLY A 81 9.24 1.28 24.94
C GLY A 81 8.93 0.05 24.08
N HIS A 82 9.97 -0.50 23.46
CA HIS A 82 9.86 -1.65 22.55
C HIS A 82 9.25 -2.90 23.16
N GLY A 83 9.44 -3.14 24.47
CA GLY A 83 8.82 -4.30 25.15
C GLY A 83 7.28 -4.25 25.12
N VAL A 84 6.68 -3.06 25.20
CA VAL A 84 5.22 -2.89 25.10
C VAL A 84 4.75 -3.06 23.65
N GLY A 85 5.53 -2.61 22.68
CA GLY A 85 5.28 -2.89 21.27
C GLY A 85 5.33 -4.38 20.94
N ASP A 86 6.26 -5.11 21.54
CA ASP A 86 6.35 -6.56 21.41
C ASP A 86 5.11 -7.27 21.99
N GLU A 87 4.60 -6.80 23.13
CA GLU A 87 3.34 -7.29 23.69
C GLU A 87 2.14 -6.97 22.80
N LEU A 88 2.09 -5.77 22.20
CA LEU A 88 1.06 -5.38 21.23
C LEU A 88 1.03 -6.36 20.06
N LEU A 89 2.19 -6.66 19.47
CA LEU A 89 2.30 -7.59 18.35
C LEU A 89 1.88 -9.02 18.71
N LYS A 90 2.23 -9.48 19.92
CA LYS A 90 1.77 -10.79 20.44
C LYS A 90 0.27 -10.86 20.70
N LYS A 91 -0.36 -9.75 21.09
CA LYS A 91 -1.82 -9.70 21.22
C LYS A 91 -2.51 -9.68 19.87
N VAL A 92 -1.99 -8.90 18.93
CA VAL A 92 -2.47 -8.88 17.55
C VAL A 92 -2.40 -10.28 16.95
N SER A 93 -1.28 -11.00 17.10
CA SER A 93 -1.16 -12.36 16.57
C SER A 93 -2.22 -13.30 17.11
N LYS A 94 -2.50 -13.27 18.43
CA LYS A 94 -3.57 -14.05 19.04
C LYS A 94 -4.96 -13.68 18.51
N VAL A 95 -5.22 -12.38 18.32
CA VAL A 95 -6.49 -11.90 17.76
C VAL A 95 -6.69 -12.40 16.33
N LEU A 96 -5.65 -12.35 15.49
CA LEU A 96 -5.69 -12.88 14.13
C LEU A 96 -5.92 -14.40 14.13
N THR A 97 -5.14 -15.15 14.93
CA THR A 97 -5.28 -16.62 15.03
C THR A 97 -6.67 -17.04 15.49
N ASN A 98 -7.21 -16.43 16.55
CA ASN A 98 -8.54 -16.77 17.06
C ASN A 98 -9.67 -16.28 16.14
N GLY A 99 -9.39 -15.28 15.31
CA GLY A 99 -10.32 -14.75 14.33
C GLY A 99 -10.39 -15.57 13.04
N CYS A 100 -9.45 -16.47 12.79
CA CYS A 100 -9.34 -17.28 11.58
C CYS A 100 -9.61 -18.77 11.83
N ARG A 101 -9.78 -19.55 10.77
CA ARG A 101 -9.90 -21.02 10.83
C ARG A 101 -8.50 -21.63 10.91
N SER A 102 -8.42 -22.88 11.37
CA SER A 102 -7.15 -23.63 11.39
C SER A 102 -6.56 -23.91 10.02
N SER A 103 -7.37 -23.83 8.95
CA SER A 103 -6.94 -23.98 7.56
C SER A 103 -6.34 -22.71 6.97
N ASP A 104 -6.58 -21.55 7.60
CA ASP A 104 -6.14 -20.26 7.08
C ASP A 104 -4.65 -20.08 7.43
N VAL A 105 -3.86 -19.57 6.48
CA VAL A 105 -2.44 -19.29 6.73
C VAL A 105 -2.31 -17.87 7.24
N ILE A 106 -1.69 -17.69 8.40
CA ILE A 106 -1.44 -16.38 9.00
C ILE A 106 0.06 -16.22 9.17
N ALA A 107 0.63 -15.19 8.56
CA ALA A 107 2.05 -14.91 8.64
C ALA A 107 2.31 -13.45 9.02
N ARG A 108 3.45 -13.22 9.68
CA ARG A 108 4.00 -11.88 9.91
C ARG A 108 5.09 -11.63 8.89
N LEU A 109 4.94 -10.56 8.11
CA LEU A 109 5.85 -10.22 7.01
C LEU A 109 6.96 -9.25 7.41
N GLY A 110 6.73 -8.46 8.46
CA GLY A 110 7.60 -7.37 8.89
C GLY A 110 7.23 -6.81 10.27
N GLY A 111 7.67 -5.58 10.56
CA GLY A 111 7.52 -4.94 11.86
C GLY A 111 6.09 -4.97 12.40
N ASP A 112 5.16 -4.31 11.72
CA ASP A 112 3.73 -4.20 12.02
C ASP A 112 2.84 -4.92 11.00
N GLU A 113 3.42 -5.55 9.97
CA GLU A 113 2.70 -6.14 8.85
C GLU A 113 2.43 -7.65 9.00
N PHE A 114 1.17 -8.03 8.76
CA PHE A 114 0.66 -9.39 8.79
C PHE A 114 -0.12 -9.68 7.49
N VAL A 115 -0.19 -10.96 7.13
CA VAL A 115 -0.96 -11.44 5.98
C VAL A 115 -1.76 -12.68 6.33
N ILE A 116 -2.95 -12.78 5.75
CA ILE A 116 -3.84 -13.93 5.91
C ILE A 116 -4.22 -14.46 4.53
N LEU A 117 -4.04 -15.75 4.31
CA LEU A 117 -4.49 -16.47 3.13
C LEU A 117 -5.68 -17.36 3.51
N MET A 118 -6.81 -17.15 2.84
CA MET A 118 -8.01 -17.96 3.02
C MET A 118 -8.44 -18.55 1.69
N SER A 119 -8.29 -19.86 1.53
CA SER A 119 -8.82 -20.58 0.37
C SER A 119 -10.32 -20.77 0.49
N ASN A 120 -10.99 -20.98 -0.65
CA ASN A 120 -12.42 -21.28 -0.74
C ASN A 120 -13.31 -20.30 0.04
N THR A 121 -12.92 -19.01 0.05
CA THR A 121 -13.59 -17.98 0.85
C THR A 121 -14.13 -16.87 -0.04
N SER A 122 -15.46 -16.72 0.01
CA SER A 122 -16.18 -15.67 -0.71
C SER A 122 -16.05 -14.31 -0.02
N GLU A 123 -16.41 -13.26 -0.74
CA GLU A 123 -16.41 -11.88 -0.25
C GLU A 123 -17.19 -11.71 1.06
N ARG A 124 -18.40 -12.28 1.13
CA ARG A 124 -19.20 -12.30 2.37
C ARG A 124 -18.49 -13.04 3.51
N GLY A 125 -17.78 -14.13 3.20
CA GLY A 125 -16.97 -14.85 4.18
C GLY A 125 -15.84 -13.99 4.71
N THR A 126 -15.12 -13.31 3.83
CA THR A 126 -14.03 -12.39 4.15
C THR A 126 -14.50 -11.26 5.06
N GLU A 127 -15.62 -10.60 4.73
CA GLU A 127 -16.20 -9.55 5.56
C GLU A 127 -16.56 -10.03 6.98
N GLN A 128 -17.08 -11.26 7.10
CA GLN A 128 -17.38 -11.85 8.41
C GLN A 128 -16.12 -12.11 9.24
N VAL A 129 -15.05 -12.61 8.62
CA VAL A 129 -13.76 -12.82 9.28
C VAL A 129 -13.19 -11.48 9.75
N LEU A 130 -13.16 -10.48 8.87
CA LEU A 130 -12.67 -9.13 9.22
C LEU A 130 -13.49 -8.48 10.33
N LYS A 131 -14.83 -8.58 10.28
CA LYS A 131 -15.71 -8.05 11.33
C LYS A 131 -15.45 -8.73 12.68
N ARG A 132 -15.23 -10.05 12.67
CA ARG A 132 -14.88 -10.82 13.87
C ARG A 132 -13.54 -10.37 14.43
N ILE A 133 -12.49 -10.33 13.61
CA ILE A 133 -11.15 -9.89 14.01
C ILE A 133 -11.19 -8.47 14.59
N LYS A 134 -11.84 -7.52 13.91
CA LYS A 134 -11.99 -6.13 14.38
C LYS A 134 -12.70 -6.04 15.73
N SER A 135 -13.76 -6.82 15.94
CA SER A 135 -14.50 -6.88 17.21
C SER A 135 -13.70 -7.48 18.35
N MET A 136 -12.77 -8.40 18.05
CA MET A 136 -11.85 -8.96 19.03
C MET A 136 -10.73 -7.97 19.36
N ALA A 137 -10.15 -7.31 18.34
CA ALA A 137 -9.11 -6.30 18.50
C ALA A 137 -9.59 -5.13 19.38
N SER A 138 -10.79 -4.61 19.15
CA SER A 138 -11.33 -3.47 19.92
C SER A 138 -11.62 -3.76 21.40
N LYS A 139 -11.65 -5.03 21.80
CA LYS A 139 -11.80 -5.45 23.21
C LYS A 139 -10.45 -5.60 23.91
N GLU A 140 -9.37 -5.68 23.16
CA GLU A 140 -8.02 -5.79 23.69
C GLU A 140 -7.40 -4.40 23.87
N LYS A 141 -6.62 -4.25 24.95
CA LYS A 141 -5.88 -3.03 25.26
C LYS A 141 -4.43 -3.34 25.62
N ILE A 142 -3.52 -2.43 25.28
CA ILE A 142 -2.14 -2.40 25.76
C ILE A 142 -1.99 -1.12 26.59
N GLY A 143 -1.83 -1.23 27.92
CA GLY A 143 -1.90 -0.07 28.81
C GLY A 143 -3.20 0.73 28.64
N ALA A 144 -3.09 1.98 28.17
CA ALA A 144 -4.23 2.86 27.89
C ALA A 144 -4.62 2.92 26.39
N VAL A 145 -3.95 2.16 25.52
CA VAL A 145 -4.14 2.19 24.05
C VAL A 145 -5.00 1.00 23.62
N ASP A 146 -6.06 1.28 22.86
CA ASP A 146 -6.88 0.25 22.23
C ASP A 146 -6.14 -0.36 21.02
N ILE A 147 -6.22 -1.69 20.85
CA ILE A 147 -5.61 -2.33 19.68
C ILE A 147 -6.42 -1.99 18.43
N SER A 148 -5.74 -1.45 17.42
CA SER A 148 -6.33 -1.12 16.13
C SER A 148 -5.50 -1.72 14.99
N ILE A 149 -6.17 -2.33 14.04
CA ILE A 149 -5.55 -3.01 12.89
C ILE A 149 -6.25 -2.54 11.62
N SER A 150 -5.46 -2.07 10.66
CA SER A 150 -5.91 -1.70 9.31
C SER A 150 -5.90 -2.94 8.42
N PHE A 151 -6.91 -3.09 7.56
CA PHE A 151 -7.07 -4.26 6.70
C PHE A 151 -7.39 -3.86 5.27
N GLY A 152 -6.67 -4.44 4.32
CA GLY A 152 -7.03 -4.47 2.90
C GLY A 152 -7.09 -5.90 2.42
N TYR A 153 -7.95 -6.19 1.45
CA TYR A 153 -8.05 -7.53 0.89
C TYR A 153 -8.40 -7.48 -0.59
N GLU A 154 -8.03 -8.54 -1.29
CA GLU A 154 -8.48 -8.80 -2.66
C GLU A 154 -8.74 -10.29 -2.83
N ILE A 155 -9.67 -10.63 -3.73
CA ILE A 155 -10.14 -12.00 -3.95
C ILE A 155 -9.82 -12.43 -5.37
N LYS A 156 -8.94 -13.42 -5.47
CA LYS A 156 -8.67 -14.10 -6.73
C LYS A 156 -9.83 -15.05 -7.03
N LYS A 157 -10.63 -14.71 -8.05
CA LYS A 157 -11.78 -15.52 -8.52
C LYS A 157 -11.48 -16.35 -9.77
N ASN A 158 -10.40 -16.05 -10.48
CA ASN A 158 -9.99 -16.70 -11.72
C ASN A 158 -8.50 -17.02 -11.67
N ILE A 159 -8.12 -18.25 -12.03
CA ILE A 159 -6.73 -18.72 -11.99
C ILE A 159 -5.80 -17.95 -12.93
N ASN A 160 -6.31 -17.39 -14.03
CA ASN A 160 -5.51 -16.71 -15.05
C ASN A 160 -4.97 -15.33 -14.63
N ILE A 161 -5.49 -14.73 -13.56
CA ILE A 161 -5.00 -13.44 -13.05
C ILE A 161 -3.68 -13.67 -12.30
N ASP A 162 -2.66 -12.83 -12.44
CA ASP A 162 -1.44 -13.01 -11.63
C ASP A 162 -1.74 -12.80 -10.13
N ILE A 163 -1.35 -13.74 -9.28
CA ILE A 163 -1.52 -13.61 -7.82
C ILE A 163 -0.74 -12.43 -7.25
N SER A 164 0.34 -12.03 -7.92
CA SER A 164 1.12 -10.83 -7.56
C SER A 164 0.29 -9.55 -7.72
N GLU A 165 -0.59 -9.49 -8.73
CA GLU A 165 -1.53 -8.37 -8.92
C GLU A 165 -2.58 -8.33 -7.81
N ILE A 166 -3.07 -9.49 -7.37
CA ILE A 166 -4.02 -9.63 -6.27
C ILE A 166 -3.38 -9.16 -4.95
N LEU A 167 -2.15 -9.60 -4.68
CA LEU A 167 -1.38 -9.18 -3.51
C LEU A 167 -1.18 -7.66 -3.50
N LYS A 168 -0.77 -7.08 -4.64
CA LYS A 168 -0.59 -5.64 -4.80
C LYS A 168 -1.89 -4.88 -4.51
N LYS A 169 -3.02 -5.32 -5.07
CA LYS A 169 -4.33 -4.68 -4.80
C LYS A 169 -4.72 -4.76 -3.33
N ALA A 170 -4.49 -5.90 -2.68
CA ALA A 170 -4.77 -6.05 -1.24
C ALA A 170 -3.92 -5.11 -0.39
N GLU A 171 -2.63 -4.95 -0.72
CA GLU A 171 -1.72 -4.00 -0.07
C GLU A 171 -2.16 -2.55 -0.29
N ASP A 172 -2.49 -2.19 -1.54
CA ASP A 172 -2.96 -0.86 -1.89
C ASP A 172 -4.24 -0.48 -1.13
N TYR A 173 -5.20 -1.40 -1.04
CA TYR A 173 -6.40 -1.19 -0.25
C TYR A 173 -6.08 -1.06 1.24
N MET A 174 -5.14 -1.85 1.77
CA MET A 174 -4.76 -1.80 3.19
C MET A 174 -4.14 -0.45 3.50
N TYR A 175 -3.20 -0.02 2.68
CA TYR A 175 -2.46 1.21 2.87
C TYR A 175 -3.37 2.44 2.69
N LYS A 176 -4.22 2.45 1.66
CA LYS A 176 -5.31 3.43 1.51
C LYS A 176 -6.13 3.51 2.79
N LYS A 177 -6.52 2.36 3.35
CA LYS A 177 -7.28 2.30 4.58
C LYS A 177 -6.49 2.75 5.81
N LYS A 178 -5.21 2.42 5.94
CA LYS A 178 -4.34 2.84 7.06
C LYS A 178 -4.26 4.37 7.15
N LEU A 179 -4.14 5.04 6.00
CA LEU A 179 -4.15 6.50 5.91
C LEU A 179 -5.48 7.12 6.36
N PHE A 180 -6.60 6.47 6.06
CA PHE A 180 -7.95 7.01 6.25
C PHE A 180 -8.67 6.54 7.53
N ASP A 181 -8.32 5.36 8.05
CA ASP A 181 -8.81 4.77 9.31
C ASP A 181 -7.95 5.22 10.51
N SER A 182 -7.09 6.24 10.36
CA SER A 182 -6.36 6.86 11.47
C SER A 182 -7.31 7.04 12.66
N PRO A 183 -6.94 6.60 13.89
CA PRO A 183 -7.80 6.66 15.06
C PRO A 183 -8.21 8.10 15.43
N SER A 184 -7.56 9.11 14.84
CA SER A 184 -7.98 10.50 14.96
C SER A 184 -9.29 10.75 14.21
N MET A 185 -10.19 11.56 14.81
CA MET A 185 -11.40 12.05 14.12
C MET A 185 -11.08 12.71 12.78
N ARG A 186 -9.88 13.29 12.63
CA ARG A 186 -9.45 14.02 11.44
C ARG A 186 -9.18 13.10 10.24
N GLY A 187 -8.57 11.93 10.43
CA GLY A 187 -8.37 10.96 9.35
C GLY A 187 -9.70 10.45 8.76
N LYS A 188 -10.68 10.19 9.64
CA LYS A 188 -12.05 9.84 9.21
C LYS A 188 -12.72 10.96 8.40
N THR A 189 -12.49 12.23 8.76
CA THR A 189 -12.99 13.37 7.99
C THR A 189 -12.35 13.42 6.60
N VAL A 190 -11.03 13.24 6.49
CA VAL A 190 -10.33 13.17 5.20
C VAL A 190 -10.89 12.03 4.34
N SER A 191 -11.10 10.85 4.93
CA SER A 191 -11.71 9.71 4.22
C SER A 191 -13.10 10.05 3.68
N ALA A 192 -13.94 10.68 4.49
CA ALA A 192 -15.30 11.04 4.09
C ALA A 192 -15.29 12.05 2.94
N ILE A 193 -14.38 13.03 2.98
CA ILE A 193 -14.19 14.01 1.90
C ILE A 193 -13.85 13.31 0.57
N ILE A 194 -12.91 12.37 0.60
CA ILE A 194 -12.48 11.63 -0.60
C ILE A 194 -13.63 10.80 -1.17
N THR A 195 -14.33 10.06 -0.30
CA THR A 195 -15.50 9.28 -0.71
C THR A 195 -16.56 10.17 -1.34
N THR A 196 -16.91 11.31 -0.72
CA THR A 196 -17.88 12.25 -1.28
C THR A 196 -17.41 12.86 -2.60
N LEU A 197 -16.13 13.20 -2.74
CA LEU A 197 -15.58 13.71 -4.00
C LEU A 197 -15.73 12.68 -5.14
N HIS A 198 -15.38 11.43 -4.86
CA HIS A 198 -15.47 10.33 -5.83
C HIS A 198 -16.93 9.98 -6.19
N GLU A 199 -17.83 10.00 -5.20
CA GLU A 199 -19.27 9.78 -5.42
C GLU A 199 -19.88 10.89 -6.30
N LYS A 200 -19.49 12.15 -6.07
CA LYS A 200 -19.91 13.29 -6.89
C LYS A 200 -19.28 13.26 -8.28
N ASN A 201 -18.07 12.71 -8.40
CA ASN A 201 -17.33 12.71 -9.65
C ASN A 201 -16.55 11.41 -9.87
N LYS A 202 -17.22 10.43 -10.47
CA LYS A 202 -16.64 9.12 -10.81
C LYS A 202 -15.44 9.24 -11.76
N ARG A 203 -15.37 10.31 -12.56
CA ARG A 203 -14.23 10.56 -13.46
C ARG A 203 -12.99 10.97 -12.68
N GLU A 204 -13.15 11.79 -11.64
CA GLU A 204 -12.04 12.18 -10.73
C GLU A 204 -11.53 10.99 -9.94
N GLU A 205 -12.40 10.05 -9.54
CA GLU A 205 -11.98 8.79 -8.92
C GLU A 205 -11.04 7.99 -9.84
N GLN A 206 -11.47 7.75 -11.09
CA GLN A 206 -10.67 6.99 -12.04
C GLN A 206 -9.36 7.69 -12.40
N HIS A 207 -9.41 9.02 -12.54
CA HIS A 207 -8.24 9.86 -12.79
C HIS A 207 -7.21 9.75 -11.66
N SER A 208 -7.65 9.95 -10.41
CA SER A 208 -6.80 9.88 -9.23
C SER A 208 -6.13 8.50 -9.10
N HIS A 209 -6.85 7.42 -9.43
CA HIS A 209 -6.27 6.07 -9.46
C HIS A 209 -5.22 5.87 -10.56
N ARG A 210 -5.42 6.41 -11.77
CA ARG A 210 -4.43 6.33 -12.85
C ARG A 210 -3.20 7.16 -12.55
N VAL A 211 -3.37 8.40 -12.07
CA VAL A 211 -2.27 9.28 -11.62
C VAL A 211 -1.48 8.63 -10.48
N SER A 212 -2.16 8.07 -9.48
CA SER A 212 -1.54 7.31 -8.38
C SER A 212 -0.67 6.16 -8.89
N THR A 213 -1.13 5.41 -9.90
CA THR A 213 -0.39 4.30 -10.51
C THR A 213 0.83 4.78 -11.30
N LEU A 214 0.68 5.86 -12.08
CA LEU A 214 1.80 6.47 -12.82
C LEU A 214 2.88 7.00 -11.88
N CYS A 215 2.46 7.63 -10.78
CA CYS A 215 3.33 8.10 -9.71
C CYS A 215 4.11 6.95 -9.06
N GLU A 216 3.43 5.85 -8.72
CA GLU A 216 4.07 4.63 -8.20
C GLU A 216 5.13 4.07 -9.16
N ASN A 217 4.78 3.96 -10.45
CA ASN A 217 5.69 3.44 -11.47
C ASN A 217 6.92 4.34 -11.64
N MET A 218 6.72 5.66 -11.61
CA MET A 218 7.82 6.62 -11.65
C MET A 218 8.75 6.47 -10.45
N GLY A 219 8.21 6.35 -9.23
CA GLY A 219 9.01 6.12 -8.02
C GLY A 219 9.85 4.85 -8.10
N LYS A 220 9.26 3.75 -8.62
CA LYS A 220 9.96 2.48 -8.86
C LYS A 220 11.11 2.61 -9.85
N VAL A 221 10.86 3.29 -10.98
CA VAL A 221 11.88 3.54 -12.00
C VAL A 221 13.04 4.38 -11.46
N LEU A 222 12.74 5.36 -10.61
CA LEU A 222 13.74 6.20 -9.96
C LEU A 222 14.52 5.48 -8.85
N GLY A 223 14.10 4.27 -8.46
CA GLY A 223 14.73 3.50 -7.39
C GLY A 223 14.51 4.12 -6.01
N LEU A 224 13.40 4.82 -5.80
CA LEU A 224 13.05 5.38 -4.51
C LEU A 224 12.81 4.27 -3.47
N PRO A 225 13.03 4.56 -2.16
CA PRO A 225 12.62 3.65 -1.09
C PRO A 225 11.13 3.31 -1.16
N GLU A 226 10.75 2.11 -0.72
CA GLU A 226 9.36 1.64 -0.77
C GLU A 226 8.39 2.59 -0.04
N ASP A 227 8.82 3.17 1.08
CA ASP A 227 8.01 4.15 1.82
C ASP A 227 7.76 5.44 1.03
N GLU A 228 8.76 5.93 0.30
CA GLU A 228 8.62 7.09 -0.59
C GLU A 228 7.75 6.77 -1.82
N ILE A 229 7.83 5.55 -2.34
CA ILE A 229 6.94 5.08 -3.42
C ILE A 229 5.48 5.03 -2.93
N LYS A 230 5.26 4.51 -1.72
CA LYS A 230 3.94 4.46 -1.08
C LYS A 230 3.40 5.87 -0.81
N GLU A 231 4.24 6.78 -0.34
CA GLU A 231 3.91 8.20 -0.20
C GLU A 231 3.51 8.83 -1.54
N LEU A 232 4.34 8.68 -2.56
CA LEU A 232 4.12 9.24 -3.90
C LEU A 232 2.82 8.72 -4.52
N LYS A 233 2.55 7.42 -4.34
CA LYS A 233 1.28 6.79 -4.72
C LYS A 233 0.10 7.41 -3.98
N THR A 234 0.24 7.69 -2.68
CA THR A 234 -0.78 8.34 -1.85
C THR A 234 -1.10 9.72 -2.38
N VAL A 235 -0.06 10.53 -2.61
CA VAL A 235 -0.24 11.92 -3.00
C VAL A 235 -0.85 11.98 -4.39
N GLY A 236 -0.48 11.09 -5.31
CA GLY A 236 -1.15 10.94 -6.60
C GLY A 236 -2.65 10.61 -6.49
N LEU A 237 -3.08 9.90 -5.44
CA LEU A 237 -4.51 9.65 -5.18
C LEU A 237 -5.21 10.88 -4.55
N LEU A 238 -4.46 11.73 -3.85
CA LEU A 238 -4.98 12.83 -3.03
C LEU A 238 -4.83 14.22 -3.65
N HIS A 239 -4.06 14.37 -4.72
CA HIS A 239 -3.65 15.68 -5.27
C HIS A 239 -4.84 16.61 -5.54
N ASP A 240 -5.98 16.03 -5.92
CA ASP A 240 -7.20 16.74 -6.26
C ASP A 240 -8.27 16.77 -5.15
N ILE A 241 -7.95 16.35 -3.92
CA ILE A 241 -8.91 16.32 -2.80
C ILE A 241 -9.59 17.67 -2.54
N GLY A 242 -8.89 18.78 -2.83
CA GLY A 242 -9.43 20.13 -2.68
C GLY A 242 -10.57 20.47 -3.65
N LYS A 243 -10.77 19.70 -4.73
CA LYS A 243 -11.90 19.89 -5.66
C LYS A 243 -13.27 19.70 -4.99
N ILE A 244 -13.32 19.11 -3.78
CA ILE A 244 -14.56 18.97 -3.00
C ILE A 244 -15.26 20.31 -2.72
N ALA A 245 -14.50 21.40 -2.66
CA ALA A 245 -15.00 22.74 -2.39
C ALA A 245 -15.44 23.50 -3.65
N ILE A 246 -15.25 22.93 -4.84
CA ILE A 246 -15.61 23.54 -6.11
C ILE A 246 -17.05 23.14 -6.46
N GLU A 247 -17.84 24.10 -6.95
CA GLU A 247 -19.22 23.83 -7.37
C GLU A 247 -19.26 22.83 -8.55
N GLU A 248 -20.26 21.95 -8.54
CA GLU A 248 -20.36 20.85 -9.50
C GLU A 248 -20.60 21.33 -10.94
N ASN A 249 -21.35 22.41 -11.11
CA ASN A 249 -21.57 23.10 -12.40
C ASN A 249 -20.26 23.65 -13.00
N ILE A 250 -19.30 24.08 -12.17
CA ILE A 250 -17.97 24.55 -12.58
C ILE A 250 -17.09 23.35 -12.92
N LEU A 251 -17.04 22.37 -12.02
CA LEU A 251 -16.19 21.19 -12.16
C LEU A 251 -16.57 20.33 -13.39
N ASN A 252 -17.87 20.21 -13.67
CA ASN A 252 -18.41 19.40 -14.77
C ASN A 252 -18.79 20.22 -16.01
N LYS A 253 -18.39 21.49 -16.10
CA LYS A 253 -18.79 22.39 -17.19
C LYS A 253 -18.39 21.83 -18.57
N PRO A 254 -19.35 21.66 -19.51
CA PRO A 254 -19.05 21.24 -20.88
C PRO A 254 -18.60 22.46 -21.70
N GLY A 255 -17.37 22.93 -21.48
CA GLY A 255 -16.83 24.07 -22.22
C GLY A 255 -15.64 24.74 -21.54
N ARG A 256 -15.24 25.89 -22.08
CA ARG A 256 -14.19 26.71 -21.46
C ARG A 256 -14.72 27.36 -20.18
N LEU A 257 -13.89 27.35 -19.16
CA LEU A 257 -14.10 28.10 -17.92
C LEU A 257 -13.93 29.59 -18.21
N THR A 258 -14.74 30.40 -17.54
CA THR A 258 -14.53 31.84 -17.38
C THR A 258 -13.29 32.10 -16.52
N VAL A 259 -12.83 33.34 -16.48
CA VAL A 259 -11.65 33.71 -15.68
C VAL A 259 -11.93 33.47 -14.20
N GLU A 260 -13.14 33.80 -13.75
CA GLU A 260 -13.61 33.64 -12.38
C GLU A 260 -13.72 32.15 -12.00
N GLU A 261 -14.34 31.34 -12.86
CA GLU A 261 -14.43 29.88 -12.65
C GLU A 261 -13.05 29.21 -12.60
N ARG A 262 -12.12 29.69 -13.44
CA ARG A 262 -10.74 29.22 -13.43
C ARG A 262 -10.03 29.57 -12.12
N GLN A 263 -10.20 30.80 -11.62
CA GLN A 263 -9.64 31.22 -10.34
C GLN A 263 -10.20 30.39 -9.18
N GLU A 264 -11.47 29.99 -9.22
CA GLU A 264 -12.02 29.07 -8.20
C GLU A 264 -11.34 27.71 -8.26
N ILE A 265 -11.17 27.12 -9.45
CA ILE A 265 -10.49 25.84 -9.60
C ILE A 265 -9.03 25.93 -9.14
N GLU A 266 -8.31 27.00 -9.45
CA GLU A 266 -6.89 27.18 -9.07
C GLU A 266 -6.67 27.25 -7.54
N LYS A 267 -7.73 27.38 -6.73
CA LYS A 267 -7.65 27.30 -5.25
C LYS A 267 -7.58 25.87 -4.71
N HIS A 268 -7.91 24.85 -5.51
CA HIS A 268 -7.98 23.47 -5.00
C HIS A 268 -6.67 22.95 -4.37
N PRO A 269 -5.44 23.35 -4.79
CA PRO A 269 -4.23 22.89 -4.13
C PRO A 269 -4.13 23.44 -2.70
N GLU A 270 -4.51 24.71 -2.49
CA GLU A 270 -4.54 25.33 -1.16
C GLU A 270 -5.61 24.71 -0.25
N ILE A 271 -6.78 24.38 -0.82
CA ILE A 271 -7.85 23.70 -0.08
C ILE A 271 -7.41 22.28 0.29
N GLY A 272 -6.82 21.55 -0.65
CA GLY A 272 -6.27 20.22 -0.43
C GLY A 272 -5.20 20.22 0.65
N TYR A 273 -4.27 21.18 0.60
CA TYR A 273 -3.29 21.42 1.64
C TYR A 273 -3.94 21.59 3.02
N ARG A 274 -4.94 22.49 3.14
CA ARG A 274 -5.62 22.74 4.42
C ARG A 274 -6.32 21.49 4.95
N ILE A 275 -6.91 20.67 4.08
CA ILE A 275 -7.57 19.41 4.48
C ILE A 275 -6.54 18.42 5.03
N LEU A 276 -5.48 18.15 4.26
CA LEU A 276 -4.50 17.13 4.60
C LEU A 276 -3.62 17.54 5.78
N ASN A 277 -3.25 18.82 5.88
CA ASN A 277 -2.42 19.35 6.96
C ASN A 277 -3.13 19.33 8.34
N THR A 278 -4.43 18.97 8.40
CA THR A 278 -5.10 18.72 9.69
C THR A 278 -4.68 17.40 10.34
N VAL A 279 -4.17 16.45 9.56
CA VAL A 279 -3.72 15.12 10.00
C VAL A 279 -2.19 15.12 10.03
N ASN A 280 -1.60 14.90 11.21
CA ASN A 280 -0.14 14.97 11.39
C ASN A 280 0.62 14.07 10.40
N ASP A 281 0.13 12.85 10.16
CA ASP A 281 0.74 11.86 9.26
C ASP A 281 0.63 12.24 7.77
N MET A 282 -0.10 13.31 7.43
CA MET A 282 -0.30 13.80 6.06
C MET A 282 0.30 15.20 5.84
N ALA A 283 0.94 15.81 6.85
CA ALA A 283 1.43 17.19 6.76
C ALA A 283 2.49 17.37 5.64
N GLU A 284 3.39 16.41 5.50
CA GLU A 284 4.39 16.41 4.42
C GLU A 284 3.74 16.21 3.04
N MET A 285 2.81 15.25 2.94
CA MET A 285 2.01 15.03 1.74
C MET A 285 1.19 16.26 1.33
N ALA A 286 0.73 17.04 2.32
CA ALA A 286 -0.02 18.26 2.07
C ALA A 286 0.83 19.27 1.29
N GLU A 287 2.11 19.46 1.62
CA GLU A 287 3.00 20.36 0.88
C GLU A 287 3.17 19.90 -0.59
N TYR A 288 3.18 18.58 -0.83
CA TYR A 288 3.24 18.06 -2.20
C TYR A 288 1.97 18.34 -3.00
N VAL A 289 0.80 18.16 -2.35
CA VAL A 289 -0.49 18.54 -2.91
C VAL A 289 -0.58 20.05 -3.11
N LEU A 290 0.03 20.88 -2.26
CA LEU A 290 0.02 22.32 -2.46
C LEU A 290 0.78 22.72 -3.73
N ALA A 291 1.90 22.06 -4.01
CA ALA A 291 2.82 22.43 -5.07
C ALA A 291 2.63 21.66 -6.39
N HIS A 292 1.60 20.81 -6.53
CA HIS A 292 1.48 19.94 -7.72
C HIS A 292 1.11 20.67 -9.03
N HIS A 293 0.69 21.94 -8.97
CA HIS A 293 0.52 22.83 -10.13
C HIS A 293 1.65 23.85 -10.29
N GLU A 294 2.71 23.72 -9.50
CA GLU A 294 3.93 24.50 -9.74
C GLU A 294 4.57 24.09 -11.05
N ARG A 295 5.21 25.04 -11.72
CA ARG A 295 5.85 24.83 -13.02
C ARG A 295 7.34 24.99 -12.86
N TRP A 296 8.11 24.15 -13.56
CA TRP A 296 9.56 24.19 -13.52
C TRP A 296 10.15 25.60 -13.77
N ASP A 297 9.49 26.40 -14.61
CA ASP A 297 9.87 27.77 -14.95
C ASP A 297 9.47 28.85 -13.91
N GLY A 298 8.73 28.50 -12.86
CA GLY A 298 8.24 29.41 -11.82
C GLY A 298 6.93 30.13 -12.17
N ARG A 299 6.27 29.78 -13.28
CA ARG A 299 4.98 30.38 -13.69
C ARG A 299 3.76 29.59 -13.20
N GLY A 300 3.98 28.63 -12.30
CA GLY A 300 2.93 27.83 -11.70
C GLY A 300 2.25 28.55 -10.54
N TYR A 301 1.43 27.80 -9.82
CA TYR A 301 0.67 28.27 -8.67
C TYR A 301 0.65 27.17 -7.60
N PRO A 302 0.41 27.51 -6.31
CA PRO A 302 0.07 28.84 -5.78
C PRO A 302 1.26 29.70 -5.29
N LYS A 303 2.44 29.12 -5.07
CA LYS A 303 3.61 29.82 -4.50
C LYS A 303 4.55 30.35 -5.59
N GLY A 304 4.50 29.84 -6.82
CA GLY A 304 5.40 30.24 -7.91
C GLY A 304 6.81 29.69 -7.73
N LEU A 305 6.93 28.49 -7.15
CA LEU A 305 8.20 27.80 -6.91
C LEU A 305 8.88 27.46 -8.23
N LYS A 306 10.22 27.48 -8.26
CA LYS A 306 10.99 27.26 -9.49
C LYS A 306 12.01 26.14 -9.36
N GLY A 307 12.10 25.32 -10.40
CA GLY A 307 13.11 24.25 -10.50
C GLY A 307 13.03 23.27 -9.32
N GLU A 308 14.16 23.10 -8.62
CA GLU A 308 14.28 22.16 -7.50
C GLU A 308 13.69 22.67 -6.18
N GLU A 309 13.21 23.92 -6.13
CA GLU A 309 12.38 24.40 -5.01
C GLU A 309 11.03 23.66 -4.95
N ILE A 310 10.59 23.12 -6.09
CA ILE A 310 9.40 22.28 -6.19
C ILE A 310 9.77 20.89 -5.66
N PRO A 311 9.01 20.36 -4.67
CA PRO A 311 9.24 19.01 -4.17
C PRO A 311 9.28 17.98 -5.30
N LEU A 312 10.15 16.96 -5.17
CA LEU A 312 10.29 15.92 -6.19
C LEU A 312 8.95 15.23 -6.47
N GLN A 313 8.20 14.94 -5.41
CA GLN A 313 6.88 14.32 -5.46
C GLN A 313 5.92 15.17 -6.30
N SER A 314 5.86 16.48 -6.05
CA SER A 314 5.03 17.41 -6.84
C SER A 314 5.44 17.42 -8.31
N ARG A 315 6.73 17.48 -8.62
CA ARG A 315 7.22 17.44 -10.02
C ARG A 315 6.80 16.16 -10.75
N ILE A 316 6.81 15.01 -10.05
CA ILE A 316 6.34 13.73 -10.60
C ILE A 316 4.82 13.77 -10.82
N ILE A 317 4.05 14.25 -9.84
CA ILE A 317 2.59 14.35 -9.93
C ILE A 317 2.18 15.25 -11.08
N THR A 318 2.82 16.42 -11.26
CA THR A 318 2.51 17.34 -12.36
C THR A 318 2.64 16.66 -13.72
N ILE A 319 3.65 15.80 -13.90
CA ILE A 319 3.85 15.01 -15.13
C ILE A 319 2.75 13.96 -15.29
N ALA A 320 2.50 13.17 -14.24
CA ALA A 320 1.52 12.08 -14.26
C ALA A 320 0.09 12.60 -14.48
N ASP A 321 -0.31 13.67 -13.78
CA ASP A 321 -1.59 14.36 -13.94
C ASP A 321 -1.72 14.90 -15.37
N SER A 322 -0.74 15.67 -15.85
CA SER A 322 -0.78 16.23 -17.21
C SER A 322 -0.87 15.16 -18.29
N TYR A 323 -0.18 14.02 -18.11
CA TYR A 323 -0.28 12.90 -19.04
C TYR A 323 -1.68 12.28 -19.03
N ASP A 324 -2.20 11.88 -17.86
CA ASP A 324 -3.52 11.28 -17.74
C ASP A 324 -4.63 12.21 -18.25
N ALA A 325 -4.48 13.51 -17.96
CA ALA A 325 -5.34 14.58 -18.42
C ALA A 325 -5.48 14.64 -19.94
N MET A 326 -4.39 14.36 -20.67
CA MET A 326 -4.35 14.39 -22.13
C MET A 326 -4.93 13.13 -22.76
N ILE A 327 -4.62 11.95 -22.21
CA ILE A 327 -4.99 10.67 -22.81
C ILE A 327 -6.36 10.13 -22.35
N SER A 328 -7.00 10.78 -21.38
CA SER A 328 -8.32 10.39 -20.87
C SER A 328 -9.44 11.21 -21.50
N GLU A 329 -10.59 10.59 -21.74
CA GLU A 329 -11.79 11.31 -22.20
C GLU A 329 -12.26 12.34 -21.15
N ARG A 330 -12.63 13.52 -21.63
CA ARG A 330 -13.18 14.63 -20.83
C ARG A 330 -14.54 15.05 -21.37
N SER A 331 -15.39 15.63 -20.51
CA SER A 331 -16.74 16.10 -20.86
C SER A 331 -16.77 17.09 -22.06
N TYR A 332 -15.64 17.74 -22.35
CA TYR A 332 -15.48 18.73 -23.41
C TYR A 332 -14.41 18.36 -24.46
N ARG A 333 -13.76 17.18 -24.36
CA ARG A 333 -12.66 16.79 -25.25
C ARG A 333 -12.48 15.28 -25.31
N SER A 334 -12.38 14.73 -26.52
CA SER A 334 -11.92 13.36 -26.74
C SER A 334 -10.45 13.20 -26.31
N ALA A 335 -10.10 11.99 -25.86
CA ALA A 335 -8.72 11.64 -25.53
C ALA A 335 -7.77 11.98 -26.68
N LEU A 336 -6.61 12.56 -26.37
CA LEU A 336 -5.54 12.72 -27.34
C LEU A 336 -4.90 11.36 -27.63
N PRO A 337 -4.44 11.11 -28.87
CA PRO A 337 -3.54 10.01 -29.14
C PRO A 337 -2.29 10.13 -28.27
N GLU A 338 -1.82 9.00 -27.73
CA GLU A 338 -0.65 8.93 -26.83
C GLU A 338 0.58 9.64 -27.42
N GLU A 339 0.83 9.49 -28.72
CA GLU A 339 1.94 10.15 -29.43
C GLU A 339 1.88 11.68 -29.34
N VAL A 340 0.67 12.24 -29.38
CA VAL A 340 0.45 13.70 -29.25
C VAL A 340 0.71 14.14 -27.82
N ALA A 341 0.27 13.36 -26.82
CA ALA A 341 0.53 13.64 -25.42
C ALA A 341 2.05 13.61 -25.11
N ILE A 342 2.78 12.61 -25.63
CA ILE A 342 4.24 12.51 -25.49
C ILE A 342 4.94 13.71 -26.13
N LYS A 343 4.49 14.14 -27.32
CA LYS A 343 5.05 15.33 -27.97
C LYS A 343 4.83 16.59 -27.13
N GLU A 344 3.66 16.75 -26.54
CA GLU A 344 3.36 17.89 -25.65
C GLU A 344 4.24 17.88 -24.39
N LEU A 345 4.44 16.70 -23.78
CA LEU A 345 5.37 16.51 -22.66
C LEU A 345 6.80 16.92 -23.02
N LYS A 346 7.31 16.50 -24.19
CA LYS A 346 8.64 16.87 -24.70
C LYS A 346 8.78 18.38 -24.91
N VAL A 347 7.79 19.02 -25.54
CA VAL A 347 7.81 20.47 -25.84
C VAL A 347 7.82 21.31 -24.55
N ASN A 348 7.16 20.84 -23.50
CA ASN A 348 7.07 21.55 -22.22
C ASN A 348 8.15 21.15 -21.20
N ALA A 349 9.11 20.30 -21.57
CA ALA A 349 10.27 19.95 -20.74
C ALA A 349 11.15 21.19 -20.47
N GLY A 350 11.50 21.45 -19.21
CA GLY A 350 12.24 22.65 -18.81
C GLY A 350 11.39 23.92 -18.73
N ILE A 351 10.09 23.83 -19.04
CA ILE A 351 9.13 24.93 -18.93
C ILE A 351 8.08 24.58 -17.88
N GLN A 352 7.20 23.63 -18.19
CA GLN A 352 6.21 23.14 -17.23
C GLN A 352 6.82 22.07 -16.34
N PHE A 353 7.60 21.17 -16.94
CA PHE A 353 8.04 19.93 -16.31
C PHE A 353 9.54 19.92 -16.07
N ASP A 354 9.98 19.18 -15.06
CA ASP A 354 11.39 18.87 -14.87
C ASP A 354 11.92 18.08 -16.09
N PRO A 355 12.91 18.60 -16.82
CA PRO A 355 13.38 17.98 -18.05
C PRO A 355 14.03 16.61 -17.82
N LYS A 356 14.63 16.36 -16.65
CA LYS A 356 15.23 15.05 -16.32
C LYS A 356 14.15 14.02 -16.06
N LEU A 357 13.07 14.41 -15.38
CA LEU A 357 11.96 13.50 -15.09
C LEU A 357 11.16 13.17 -16.36
N ILE A 358 10.99 14.11 -17.28
CA ILE A 358 10.27 13.87 -18.53
C ILE A 358 10.95 12.79 -19.38
N SER A 359 12.29 12.81 -19.51
CA SER A 359 13.00 11.76 -20.24
C SER A 359 12.80 10.39 -19.58
N ILE A 360 12.90 10.32 -18.26
CA ILE A 360 12.71 9.06 -17.51
C ILE A 360 11.27 8.56 -17.65
N PHE A 361 10.28 9.45 -17.51
CA PHE A 361 8.87 9.09 -17.64
C PHE A 361 8.57 8.46 -19.01
N ILE A 362 9.01 9.09 -20.09
CA ILE A 362 8.74 8.61 -21.45
C ILE A 362 9.48 7.29 -21.72
N GLU A 363 10.76 7.19 -21.37
CA GLU A 363 11.57 6.00 -21.69
C GLU A 363 11.26 4.79 -20.83
N LYS A 364 10.96 5.01 -19.54
CA LYS A 364 10.93 3.93 -18.55
C LYS A 364 9.55 3.66 -17.99
N VAL A 365 8.69 4.68 -17.90
CA VAL A 365 7.30 4.50 -17.42
C VAL A 365 6.38 4.18 -18.59
N LEU A 366 6.53 4.87 -19.72
CA LEU A 366 5.71 4.64 -20.92
C LEU A 366 6.32 3.63 -21.91
N ASP A 367 7.60 3.27 -21.74
CA ASP A 367 8.37 2.39 -22.64
C ASP A 367 8.38 2.90 -24.10
N LYS A 368 8.69 4.20 -24.27
CA LYS A 368 8.71 4.89 -25.57
C LYS A 368 10.04 5.61 -25.84
N PRO A 369 10.45 5.78 -27.10
CA PRO A 369 11.68 6.49 -27.43
C PRO A 369 11.59 7.99 -27.11
N TYR A 370 12.56 8.52 -26.34
CA TYR A 370 12.67 9.96 -26.06
C TYR A 370 13.36 10.77 -27.16
N VAL A 371 13.90 10.09 -28.18
CA VAL A 371 14.61 10.67 -29.34
C VAL A 371 13.89 11.88 -29.93
#